data_AF-A0AA88NPZ2-F1
#
_entry.id   AF-A0AA88NPZ2-F1
#
_cell.length_a   1.000
_cell.length_b   1.000
_cell.length_c   1.000
_cell.angle_alpha   90.00
_cell.angle_beta   90.00
_cell.angle_gamma   90.00
#
_symmetry.space_group_name_H-M   'P 1'
#
loop_
_entity.id
_entity.type
_entity.pdbx_description
1 polymer ?
#
loop_
_entity_poly.entity_id
_entity_poly.type
_entity_poly.pdbx_seq_one_letter_code
_entity_poly.pdbx_strand_id
1 'polypeptide(L)'
;MTIHSVSKSDEGSYRCNISGAGQSPEGWLSVQARQSDTAKNFPLVYILLPVVGVCLALVLVLLLCLWRSHKAKTDPDISYTDVTITQDARAQRIRAGDAVDTVPTVYSNVKLETT
;
A
#
# COMPACT_ATOMS: atom_id res chain seq x y z
N MET A 1 -27.46 43.63 -33.92
CA MET A 1 -26.85 42.44 -34.54
C MET A 1 -26.97 41.30 -33.55
N THR A 2 -27.47 40.14 -33.98
CA THR A 2 -27.60 38.94 -33.14
C THR A 2 -27.17 37.75 -33.98
N ILE A 3 -26.30 36.89 -33.44
CA ILE A 3 -25.86 35.65 -34.09
C ILE A 3 -26.53 34.49 -33.35
N HIS A 4 -27.37 33.72 -34.04
CA HIS A 4 -28.16 32.66 -33.41
C HIS A 4 -27.41 31.34 -33.25
N SER A 5 -26.52 31.01 -34.20
CA SER A 5 -25.74 29.78 -34.21
C SER A 5 -24.27 30.12 -34.17
N VAL A 6 -23.66 29.99 -32.98
CA VAL A 6 -22.25 30.37 -32.75
C VAL A 6 -21.35 29.14 -32.90
N SER A 7 -20.28 29.31 -33.65
CA SER A 7 -19.27 28.30 -33.96
C SER A 7 -17.87 28.88 -33.72
N LYS A 8 -16.84 28.03 -33.78
CA LYS A 8 -15.46 28.49 -33.52
C LYS A 8 -14.96 29.50 -34.56
N SER A 9 -15.52 29.54 -35.77
CA SER A 9 -15.19 30.55 -36.78
C SER A 9 -15.75 31.94 -36.47
N ASP A 10 -16.69 32.05 -35.53
CA ASP A 10 -17.19 33.34 -35.03
C ASP A 10 -16.29 33.93 -33.93
N GLU A 11 -15.19 33.26 -33.59
CA GLU A 11 -14.17 33.84 -32.73
C GLU A 11 -13.37 34.90 -33.50
N GLY A 12 -13.13 36.02 -32.84
CA GLY A 12 -12.33 37.09 -33.40
C GLY A 12 -12.65 38.44 -32.79
N SER A 13 -12.21 39.47 -33.47
CA SER A 13 -12.37 40.83 -33.00
C SER A 13 -13.55 41.53 -33.68
N TYR A 14 -14.38 42.17 -32.86
CA TYR A 14 -15.61 42.80 -33.28
C TYR A 14 -15.59 44.27 -32.91
N ARG A 15 -16.15 45.10 -33.80
CA ARG A 15 -16.40 46.52 -33.55
C ARG A 15 -17.74 46.91 -34.16
N CYS A 16 -18.39 47.90 -33.56
CA CYS A 16 -19.57 48.52 -34.13
C CYS A 16 -19.14 49.64 -35.08
N ASN A 17 -19.88 49.83 -36.18
CA ASN A 17 -19.71 50.95 -37.09
C ASN A 17 -21.06 51.64 -37.29
N ILE A 18 -21.16 52.91 -36.88
CA ILE A 18 -22.39 53.70 -36.94
C ILE A 18 -22.14 54.91 -37.83
N SER A 19 -22.96 55.08 -38.86
CA SER A 19 -22.86 56.23 -39.77
C SER A 19 -23.02 57.55 -39.00
N GLY A 20 -22.02 58.43 -39.09
CA GLY A 20 -22.00 59.74 -38.42
C GLY A 20 -21.41 59.74 -37.00
N ALA A 21 -21.38 58.59 -36.30
CA ALA A 21 -20.80 58.47 -34.97
C ALA A 21 -19.42 57.77 -34.94
N GLY A 22 -19.03 57.13 -36.03
CA GLY A 22 -17.73 56.47 -36.18
C GLY A 22 -17.73 55.00 -35.72
N GLN A 23 -16.52 54.47 -35.48
CA GLN A 23 -16.31 53.08 -35.06
C GLN A 23 -16.09 52.98 -33.55
N SER A 24 -16.60 51.90 -32.94
CA SER A 24 -16.30 51.59 -31.55
C SER A 24 -14.88 51.04 -31.39
N PRO A 25 -14.33 51.04 -30.16
CA PRO A 25 -13.18 50.21 -29.84
C PRO A 25 -13.42 48.74 -30.20
N GLU A 26 -12.34 48.05 -30.52
CA GLU A 26 -12.35 46.64 -30.89
C GLU A 26 -12.45 45.76 -29.63
N GLY A 27 -13.42 44.85 -29.60
CA GLY A 27 -13.63 43.88 -28.53
C GLY A 27 -13.39 42.45 -29.02
N TRP A 28 -12.71 41.64 -28.21
CA TRP A 28 -12.45 40.24 -28.54
C TRP A 28 -13.60 39.33 -28.11
N LEU A 29 -14.10 38.50 -29.03
CA LEU A 29 -15.08 37.46 -28.76
C LEU A 29 -14.39 36.09 -28.83
N SER A 30 -14.30 35.38 -27.70
CA SER A 30 -13.84 34.00 -27.68
C SER A 30 -15.00 33.01 -27.63
N VAL A 31 -14.97 32.02 -28.51
CA VAL A 31 -15.97 30.94 -28.57
C VAL A 31 -15.32 29.66 -28.08
N GLN A 32 -15.88 29.07 -27.03
CA GLN A 32 -15.42 27.79 -26.50
C GLN A 32 -16.50 26.74 -26.66
N ALA A 33 -16.17 25.63 -27.32
CA ALA A 33 -17.03 24.47 -27.33
C ALA A 33 -17.05 23.85 -25.93
N ARG A 34 -18.24 23.63 -25.38
CA ARG A 34 -18.39 22.85 -24.15
C ARG A 34 -18.13 21.38 -24.50
N GLN A 35 -16.89 20.93 -24.34
CA GLN A 35 -16.58 19.49 -24.42
C GLN A 35 -17.30 18.79 -23.26
N SER A 36 -18.40 18.10 -23.55
CA SER A 36 -19.22 17.44 -22.53
C SER A 36 -18.60 16.15 -21.99
N ASP A 37 -17.62 15.52 -22.64
CA ASP A 37 -17.37 14.08 -22.40
C ASP A 37 -15.91 13.65 -22.22
N THR A 38 -15.00 14.54 -21.78
CA THR A 38 -13.63 14.11 -21.41
C THR A 38 -13.26 14.45 -19.97
N ALA A 39 -13.97 15.38 -19.32
CA ALA A 39 -13.70 15.76 -17.94
C ALA A 39 -14.10 14.70 -16.88
N LYS A 40 -15.00 13.76 -17.23
CA LYS A 40 -15.50 12.73 -16.30
C LYS A 40 -14.65 11.46 -16.23
N ASN A 41 -13.70 11.28 -17.15
CA ASN A 41 -12.81 10.12 -17.15
C ASN A 41 -11.63 10.28 -16.19
N PHE A 42 -11.22 11.52 -15.87
CA PHE A 42 -10.16 11.78 -14.90
C PHE A 42 -10.41 11.19 -13.50
N PRO A 43 -11.59 11.37 -12.87
CA PRO A 43 -11.84 10.79 -11.55
C PRO A 43 -11.93 9.25 -11.59
N LEU A 44 -12.50 8.66 -12.64
CA LEU A 44 -12.59 7.20 -12.74
C LEU A 44 -11.24 6.54 -13.00
N VAL A 45 -10.44 7.09 -13.92
CA VAL A 45 -9.09 6.56 -14.22
C VAL A 45 -8.19 6.64 -12.98
N TYR A 46 -8.26 7.74 -12.22
CA TYR A 46 -7.47 7.92 -11.01
C TYR A 46 -7.84 6.95 -9.88
N ILE A 47 -9.11 6.50 -9.81
CA ILE A 47 -9.57 5.53 -8.80
C ILE A 47 -9.36 4.08 -9.27
N LEU A 48 -9.58 3.78 -10.56
CA LEU A 48 -9.45 2.42 -11.10
C LEU A 48 -7.99 1.98 -11.19
N LEU A 49 -7.07 2.90 -11.51
CA LEU A 49 -5.64 2.60 -11.63
C LEU A 49 -5.02 2.03 -10.33
N PRO A 50 -5.19 2.64 -9.14
CA PRO A 50 -4.67 2.07 -7.89
C PRO A 50 -5.38 0.78 -7.50
N VAL A 51 -6.69 0.66 -7.76
CA VAL A 51 -7.44 -0.59 -7.47
C VAL A 51 -6.87 -1.76 -8.28
N VAL A 52 -6.66 -1.57 -9.58
CA VAL A 52 -6.03 -2.59 -10.44
C VAL A 52 -4.60 -2.88 -9.98
N GLY A 53 -3.82 -1.85 -9.64
CA GLY A 53 -2.46 -2.01 -9.13
C GLY A 53 -2.39 -2.83 -7.84
N VAL A 54 -3.27 -2.56 -6.86
CA VAL A 54 -3.36 -3.30 -5.59
C VAL A 54 -3.79 -4.75 -5.85
N CYS A 55 -4.79 -4.97 -6.70
CA CYS A 55 -5.23 -6.33 -7.06
C CYS A 55 -4.06 -7.14 -7.68
N LEU A 56 -3.32 -6.56 -8.62
CA LEU A 56 -2.16 -7.22 -9.25
C LEU A 56 -1.04 -7.49 -8.24
N ALA A 57 -0.75 -6.54 -7.34
CA ALA A 57 0.25 -6.72 -6.30
C ALA A 57 -0.13 -7.86 -5.33
N LEU A 58 -1.39 -7.94 -4.91
CA LEU A 58 -1.88 -9.03 -4.05
C LEU A 58 -1.75 -10.39 -4.74
N VAL A 59 -2.14 -10.50 -6.01
CA VAL A 59 -1.99 -11.74 -6.79
C VAL A 59 -0.51 -12.13 -6.90
N LEU A 60 0.38 -11.18 -7.18
CA LEU A 60 1.83 -11.44 -7.25
C LEU A 60 2.40 -11.93 -5.92
N VAL A 61 2.02 -11.31 -4.80
CA VAL A 61 2.44 -11.72 -3.46
C VAL A 61 1.95 -13.13 -3.14
N LEU A 62 0.68 -13.44 -3.42
CA LEU A 62 0.12 -14.77 -3.23
C LEU A 62 0.88 -15.82 -4.05
N LEU A 63 1.16 -15.55 -5.32
CA LEU A 63 1.96 -16.44 -6.17
C LEU A 63 3.37 -16.65 -5.61
N LEU A 64 4.05 -15.59 -5.15
CA LEU A 64 5.37 -15.68 -4.52
C LEU A 64 5.33 -16.47 -3.21
N CYS A 65 4.31 -16.27 -2.37
CA CYS A 65 4.09 -17.04 -1.15
C CYS A 65 3.88 -18.52 -1.45
N LEU A 66 3.03 -18.83 -2.44
CA LEU A 66 2.78 -20.19 -2.89
C LEU A 66 4.04 -20.83 -3.47
N TRP A 67 4.81 -20.11 -4.29
CA TRP A 67 6.09 -20.59 -4.81
C TRP A 67 7.12 -20.85 -3.72
N ARG A 68 7.22 -19.96 -2.71
CA ARG A 68 8.08 -20.19 -1.54
C ARG A 68 7.64 -21.40 -0.73
N SER A 69 6.34 -21.59 -0.55
CA SER A 69 5.78 -22.74 0.16
C SER A 69 5.94 -24.06 -0.62
N HIS A 70 5.93 -24.00 -1.95
CA HIS A 70 6.20 -25.16 -2.80
C HIS A 70 7.68 -25.51 -2.80
N LYS A 71 8.56 -24.51 -2.79
CA LYS A 71 10.02 -24.70 -2.67
C LYS A 71 10.46 -25.17 -1.28
N ALA A 72 9.60 -25.04 -0.26
CA ALA A 72 9.83 -25.59 1.09
C ALA A 72 9.50 -27.09 1.19
N LYS A 73 9.08 -27.73 0.07
CA LYS A 73 8.79 -29.16 -0.01
C LYS A 73 9.88 -29.95 -0.76
N THR A 74 11.12 -29.48 -0.68
CA THR A 74 12.30 -30.33 -0.79
C THR A 74 12.95 -30.29 0.58
N ASP A 75 12.76 -31.38 1.30
CA ASP A 75 13.24 -31.73 2.63
C ASP A 75 14.47 -30.96 3.14
N PRO A 76 14.36 -30.15 4.20
CA PRO A 76 15.45 -29.97 5.14
C PRO A 76 15.29 -31.01 6.26
N ASP A 77 16.08 -32.05 6.13
CA ASP A 77 16.37 -33.02 7.17
C ASP A 77 16.63 -32.32 8.52
N ILE A 78 16.21 -33.00 9.56
CA ILE A 78 16.06 -32.56 10.95
C ILE A 78 17.32 -31.87 11.50
N SER A 79 17.19 -30.63 11.99
CA SER A 79 18.17 -30.04 12.93
C SER A 79 17.49 -29.72 14.26
N TYR A 80 17.21 -30.77 15.02
CA TYR A 80 17.05 -30.68 16.48
C TYR A 80 18.41 -30.97 17.09
N THR A 81 19.13 -29.94 17.51
CA THR A 81 20.07 -29.94 18.66
C THR A 81 20.81 -28.60 18.68
N ASP A 82 20.25 -27.63 19.37
CA ASP A 82 21.09 -26.89 20.31
C ASP A 82 20.22 -26.52 21.51
N VAL A 83 20.44 -27.26 22.61
CA VAL A 83 19.91 -26.92 23.92
C VAL A 83 20.95 -26.02 24.57
N THR A 84 20.74 -24.71 24.50
CA THR A 84 21.52 -23.74 25.28
C THR A 84 20.63 -23.06 26.31
N ILE A 85 20.57 -23.61 27.53
CA ILE A 85 20.27 -22.81 28.72
C ILE A 85 21.37 -23.05 29.74
N THR A 86 22.43 -22.26 29.58
CA THR A 86 23.34 -21.87 30.65
C THR A 86 22.56 -21.05 31.68
N GLN A 87 22.30 -21.61 32.86
CA GLN A 87 21.97 -20.82 34.05
C GLN A 87 22.70 -21.39 35.26
N ASP A 88 23.96 -21.00 35.35
CA ASP A 88 24.65 -20.87 36.61
C ASP A 88 24.44 -19.44 37.15
N ALA A 89 24.43 -19.33 38.47
CA ALA A 89 24.47 -18.13 39.29
C ALA A 89 23.15 -17.37 39.58
N ARG A 90 22.66 -17.65 40.81
CA ARG A 90 22.23 -16.69 41.86
C ARG A 90 20.74 -16.49 42.13
N ALA A 91 20.40 -16.80 43.39
CA ALA A 91 19.34 -16.31 44.28
C ALA A 91 18.37 -17.44 44.65
N GLN A 92 18.44 -18.09 45.81
CA GLN A 92 18.19 -17.47 47.11
C GLN A 92 18.41 -18.52 48.22
N ARG A 93 19.55 -18.48 48.92
CA ARG A 93 19.80 -19.26 50.15
C ARG A 93 19.88 -18.26 51.32
N ILE A 94 18.76 -18.03 52.01
CA ILE A 94 18.78 -17.53 53.39
C ILE A 94 18.32 -18.68 54.29
N ARG A 95 19.28 -19.49 54.74
CA ARG A 95 19.36 -19.95 56.13
C ARG A 95 20.73 -20.56 56.38
N ALA A 96 21.34 -20.07 57.44
CA ALA A 96 22.66 -20.39 57.94
C ALA A 96 22.84 -21.88 58.26
N GLY A 97 24.07 -22.37 58.09
CA GLY A 97 24.52 -23.65 58.60
C GLY A 97 25.42 -24.39 57.61
N ASP A 98 26.73 -24.21 57.79
CA ASP A 98 27.86 -24.97 57.24
C ASP A 98 28.23 -24.79 55.75
N ALA A 99 29.51 -24.46 55.54
CA ALA A 99 30.06 -24.02 54.26
C ALA A 99 31.01 -25.09 53.71
N VAL A 100 30.53 -25.94 52.79
CA VAL A 100 31.34 -26.64 51.79
C VAL A 100 30.49 -26.84 50.53
N ASP A 101 31.14 -26.68 49.37
CA ASP A 101 30.64 -26.46 48.01
C ASP A 101 29.34 -27.17 47.55
N THR A 102 28.53 -26.38 46.84
CA THR A 102 27.27 -26.72 46.17
C THR A 102 27.44 -27.29 44.76
N VAL A 103 26.76 -28.41 44.45
CA VAL A 103 26.12 -28.71 43.14
C VAL A 103 24.88 -29.57 43.41
N PRO A 104 23.64 -29.23 42.94
CA PRO A 104 22.46 -30.07 43.18
C PRO A 104 22.21 -31.03 42.01
N THR A 105 22.32 -32.33 42.30
CA THR A 105 21.86 -33.43 41.44
C THR A 105 20.33 -33.50 41.48
N VAL A 106 19.66 -33.02 40.43
CA VAL A 106 18.20 -33.11 40.29
C VAL A 106 17.82 -34.49 39.74
N TYR A 107 17.28 -35.35 40.60
CA TYR A 107 16.51 -36.52 40.17
C TYR A 107 15.07 -36.08 39.90
N SER A 108 14.58 -36.28 38.68
CA SER A 108 13.15 -36.16 38.37
C SER A 108 12.59 -37.51 37.95
N ASN A 109 11.64 -38.03 38.73
CA ASN A 109 10.93 -39.27 38.46
C ASN A 109 10.00 -39.10 37.24
N VAL A 110 10.17 -39.95 36.22
CA VAL A 110 9.19 -40.10 35.14
C VAL A 110 8.07 -41.00 35.66
N LYS A 111 6.86 -40.45 35.77
CA LYS A 111 5.66 -41.26 36.02
C LYS A 111 5.23 -41.89 34.70
N LEU A 112 5.52 -43.18 34.54
CA LEU A 112 4.96 -44.01 33.47
C LEU A 112 3.57 -44.48 33.93
N GLU A 113 2.51 -44.05 33.26
CA GLU A 113 1.20 -44.71 33.39
C GLU A 113 0.85 -45.37 32.05
N THR A 114 0.91 -46.70 32.08
CA THR A 114 0.43 -47.63 31.07
C THR A 114 -0.89 -48.21 31.56
N THR A 115 -1.97 -48.08 30.81
CA THR A 115 -2.98 -49.14 30.54
C THR A 115 -3.81 -48.70 29.34
#